data_AF-A0A948RJ44-F1
#
_entry.id   AF-A0A948RJ44-F1
#
_cell.length_a   1.000
_cell.length_b   1.000
_cell.length_c   1.000
_cell.angle_alpha   90.00
_cell.angle_beta   90.00
_cell.angle_gamma   90.00
#
_symmetry.space_group_name_H-M   'P 1'
#
loop_
_entity.id
_entity.type
_entity.pdbx_description
1 polymer ?
#
loop_
_entity_poly.entity_id
_entity_poly.type
_entity_poly.pdbx_seq_one_letter_code
_entity_poly.pdbx_strand_id
1 'polypeptide(L)'
;LRRPDLLYRLDRVLQEADLSRLSPEDFEYTDHQMLFRLVRQSLEQDAHDADQYLHQNLPAALSELTDDLLAKSATTNSLSLDPVDDRLLEDLFRGVIKIRRLGLDESINQLRFLQEDAQQQGDLRAASYLEMVSHYQRSRNALDQASLKLTERRQE
;
A
#
# COMPACT_ATOMS: atom_id res chain seq x y z
N LEU A 1 5.04 -11.59 -5.63
CA LEU A 1 5.37 -12.43 -6.80
C LEU A 1 5.86 -13.82 -6.37
N ARG A 2 6.99 -13.95 -5.65
CA ARG A 2 7.43 -15.26 -5.13
C ARG A 2 6.59 -15.84 -3.98
N ARG A 3 5.92 -14.98 -3.22
CA ARG A 3 5.04 -15.33 -2.08
C ARG A 3 3.77 -14.48 -2.15
N PRO A 4 2.83 -14.80 -3.06
CA PRO A 4 1.62 -14.00 -3.23
C PRO A 4 0.71 -14.09 -1.98
N ASP A 5 0.73 -15.20 -1.26
CA ASP A 5 -0.04 -15.47 -0.04
C ASP A 5 0.21 -14.47 1.10
N LEU A 6 1.37 -13.82 1.13
CA LEU A 6 1.65 -12.73 2.07
C LEU A 6 0.65 -11.58 1.96
N LEU A 7 -0.01 -11.41 0.81
CA LEU A 7 -1.05 -10.40 0.64
C LEU A 7 -2.22 -10.61 1.62
N TYR A 8 -2.65 -11.86 1.84
CA TYR A 8 -3.73 -12.14 2.78
C TYR A 8 -3.33 -11.86 4.23
N ARG A 9 -2.09 -12.18 4.59
CA ARG A 9 -1.55 -11.85 5.91
C ARG A 9 -1.45 -10.34 6.09
N LEU A 10 -0.98 -9.62 5.08
CA LEU A 10 -0.87 -8.16 5.09
C LEU A 10 -2.25 -7.51 5.24
N ASP A 11 -3.23 -7.93 4.44
CA ASP A 11 -4.59 -7.42 4.52
C ASP A 11 -5.20 -7.66 5.90
N ARG A 12 -4.93 -8.82 6.52
CA ARG A 12 -5.37 -9.10 7.88
C ARG A 12 -4.74 -8.17 8.91
N VAL A 13 -3.42 -7.97 8.88
CA VAL A 13 -2.72 -7.09 9.83
C VAL A 13 -3.13 -5.63 9.65
N LEU A 14 -3.38 -5.18 8.41
CA LEU A 14 -3.96 -3.86 8.14
C LEU A 14 -5.35 -3.71 8.79
N GLN A 15 -6.22 -4.71 8.61
CA GLN A 15 -7.56 -4.70 9.19
C GLN A 15 -7.55 -4.75 10.73
N GLU A 16 -6.65 -5.52 11.34
CA GLU A 16 -6.44 -5.54 12.79
C GLU A 16 -5.98 -4.18 13.35
N ALA A 17 -5.41 -3.32 12.51
CA ALA A 17 -5.04 -1.95 12.83
C ALA A 17 -6.10 -0.91 12.42
N ASP A 18 -7.34 -1.33 12.11
CA ASP A 18 -8.44 -0.50 11.61
C ASP A 18 -8.14 0.22 10.28
N LEU A 19 -7.22 -0.33 9.48
CA LEU A 19 -6.87 0.18 8.16
C LEU A 19 -7.55 -0.61 7.04
N SER A 20 -7.82 0.05 5.92
CA SER A 20 -8.27 -0.63 4.71
C SER A 20 -7.21 -1.59 4.18
N ARG A 21 -7.65 -2.66 3.52
CA ARG A 21 -6.80 -3.59 2.77
C ARG A 21 -5.96 -2.84 1.75
N LEU A 22 -4.81 -3.40 1.36
CA LEU A 22 -4.00 -2.83 0.28
C LEU A 22 -4.84 -2.78 -1.00
N SER A 23 -4.85 -1.67 -1.72
CA SER A 23 -5.66 -1.51 -2.92
C SER A 23 -4.81 -1.07 -4.11
N PRO A 24 -5.31 -1.24 -5.36
CA PRO A 24 -4.59 -0.75 -6.52
C PRO A 24 -4.35 0.76 -6.47
N GLU A 25 -5.25 1.52 -5.84
CA GLU A 25 -5.17 2.98 -5.70
C GLU A 25 -4.03 3.44 -4.78
N ASP A 26 -3.47 2.54 -3.97
CA ASP A 26 -2.26 2.82 -3.20
C ASP A 26 -1.02 2.97 -4.12
N PHE A 27 -1.07 2.52 -5.39
CA PHE A 27 0.05 2.60 -6.33
C PHE A 27 -0.15 3.72 -7.36
N GLU A 28 0.86 4.59 -7.49
CA GLU A 28 0.85 5.71 -8.45
C GLU A 28 0.92 5.24 -9.91
N TYR A 29 1.82 4.30 -10.22
CA TYR A 29 2.06 3.84 -11.58
C TYR A 29 1.05 2.77 -12.02
N THR A 30 0.43 2.95 -13.19
CA THR A 30 -0.55 2.02 -13.77
C THR A 30 -0.05 0.57 -13.83
N ASP A 31 1.21 0.36 -14.22
CA ASP A 31 1.80 -0.99 -14.32
C ASP A 31 1.85 -1.71 -12.96
N HIS A 32 2.09 -0.95 -11.88
CA HIS A 32 2.09 -1.50 -10.52
C HIS A 32 0.66 -1.84 -10.08
N GLN A 33 -0.32 -0.99 -10.42
CA GLN A 33 -1.73 -1.29 -10.17
C GLN A 33 -2.18 -2.56 -10.90
N MET A 34 -1.79 -2.71 -12.18
CA MET A 34 -2.12 -3.87 -13.00
C MET A 34 -1.48 -5.13 -12.45
N LEU A 35 -0.20 -5.08 -12.09
CA LEU A 35 0.50 -6.20 -11.46
C LEU A 35 -0.13 -6.59 -10.12
N PHE A 36 -0.48 -5.61 -9.29
CA PHE A 36 -1.14 -5.86 -8.02
C PHE A 36 -2.51 -6.53 -8.20
N ARG A 37 -3.33 -6.05 -9.14
CA ARG A 37 -4.61 -6.69 -9.48
C ARG A 37 -4.41 -8.13 -9.93
N LEU A 38 -3.38 -8.40 -10.74
CA LEU A 38 -3.06 -9.76 -11.19
C LEU A 38 -2.65 -10.68 -10.02
N VAL A 39 -1.83 -10.18 -9.09
CA VAL A 39 -1.46 -10.92 -7.86
C VAL A 39 -2.65 -11.20 -6.97
N ARG A 40 -3.56 -10.25 -6.80
CA ARG A 40 -4.79 -10.48 -6.04
C ARG A 40 -5.67 -11.52 -6.74
N GLN A 41 -5.88 -11.37 -8.04
CA GLN A 41 -6.67 -12.31 -8.82
C GLN A 41 -6.09 -13.73 -8.78
N SER A 42 -4.75 -13.88 -8.80
CA SER A 42 -4.10 -15.19 -8.73
C SER A 42 -4.33 -15.92 -7.42
N LEU A 43 -4.65 -15.19 -6.34
CA LEU A 43 -4.97 -15.74 -5.03
C LEU A 43 -6.46 -15.95 -4.81
N GLU A 44 -7.31 -15.18 -5.48
CA GLU A 44 -8.77 -15.25 -5.39
C GLU A 44 -9.35 -16.34 -6.31
N GLN A 45 -8.65 -16.66 -7.39
CA GLN A 45 -9.01 -17.78 -8.25
C GLN A 45 -8.64 -19.11 -7.58
N ASP A 46 -9.58 -20.07 -7.60
CA ASP A 46 -9.41 -21.41 -6.99
C ASP A 46 -8.95 -22.48 -8.00
N ALA A 47 -8.69 -22.11 -9.25
CA ALA A 47 -8.52 -23.07 -10.36
C ALA A 47 -7.08 -23.53 -10.59
N HIS A 48 -6.12 -22.66 -10.32
CA HIS A 48 -4.69 -22.85 -10.58
C HIS A 48 -3.87 -22.48 -9.35
N ASP A 49 -2.64 -22.96 -9.27
CA ASP A 49 -1.70 -22.42 -8.29
C ASP A 49 -1.38 -20.95 -8.63
N ALA A 50 -1.20 -20.10 -7.62
CA ALA A 50 -1.03 -18.66 -7.82
C ALA A 50 0.18 -18.31 -8.70
N ASP A 51 1.28 -19.07 -8.60
CA ASP A 51 2.47 -18.91 -9.44
C ASP A 51 2.18 -19.26 -10.91
N GLN A 52 1.51 -20.39 -11.14
CA GLN A 52 1.08 -20.82 -12.47
C GLN A 52 0.13 -19.79 -13.11
N TYR A 53 -0.83 -19.27 -12.34
CA TYR A 53 -1.77 -18.27 -12.83
C TYR A 53 -1.05 -16.98 -13.23
N LEU A 54 -0.11 -16.50 -12.41
CA LEU A 54 0.69 -15.32 -12.72
C LEU A 54 1.48 -15.51 -14.02
N HIS A 55 2.16 -16.65 -14.18
CA HIS A 55 2.94 -16.93 -15.39
C HIS A 55 2.09 -16.97 -16.67
N GLN A 56 0.86 -17.51 -16.59
CA GLN A 56 -0.02 -17.63 -17.76
C GLN A 56 -0.71 -16.32 -18.15
N ASN A 57 -0.97 -15.46 -17.16
CA ASN A 57 -1.78 -14.25 -17.35
C ASN A 57 -0.96 -12.97 -17.29
N LEU A 58 0.38 -13.04 -17.17
CA LEU A 58 1.25 -11.88 -17.17
C LEU A 58 1.24 -11.20 -18.56
N PRO A 59 0.77 -9.94 -18.66
CA PRO A 59 0.86 -9.19 -19.91
C PRO A 59 2.32 -8.96 -20.29
N ALA A 60 2.65 -9.06 -21.58
CA ALA A 60 4.01 -8.82 -22.07
C ALA A 60 4.57 -7.44 -21.67
N ALA A 61 3.70 -6.42 -21.59
CA ALA A 61 4.06 -5.08 -21.14
C ALA A 61 4.58 -5.03 -19.68
N LEU A 62 4.22 -6.00 -18.83
CA LEU A 62 4.67 -6.07 -17.44
C LEU A 62 5.90 -6.98 -17.25
N SER A 63 6.44 -7.59 -18.32
CA SER A 63 7.56 -8.53 -18.22
C SER A 63 8.79 -7.85 -17.63
N GLU A 64 9.21 -6.70 -18.17
CA GLU A 64 10.40 -5.99 -17.71
C GLU A 64 10.28 -5.55 -16.24
N LEU A 65 9.12 -5.00 -15.85
CA LEU A 65 8.82 -4.66 -14.46
C LEU A 65 8.89 -5.89 -13.54
N THR A 66 8.32 -7.00 -13.99
CA THR A 66 8.31 -8.26 -13.22
C THR A 66 9.71 -8.81 -13.04
N ASP A 67 10.53 -8.79 -14.09
CA ASP A 67 11.91 -9.25 -14.06
C ASP A 67 12.77 -8.39 -13.13
N ASP A 68 12.64 -7.07 -13.18
CA ASP A 68 13.32 -6.15 -12.28
C ASP A 68 12.92 -6.36 -10.81
N LEU A 69 11.62 -6.52 -10.53
CA LEU A 69 11.13 -6.82 -9.18
C LEU A 69 11.63 -8.18 -8.67
N LEU A 70 11.65 -9.20 -9.52
CA LEU A 70 12.16 -10.52 -9.18
C LEU A 70 13.67 -10.49 -8.92
N ALA A 71 14.44 -9.76 -9.73
CA ALA A 71 15.87 -9.58 -9.54
C ALA A 71 16.20 -8.89 -8.21
N LYS A 72 15.47 -7.80 -7.88
CA LYS A 72 15.58 -7.10 -6.59
C LYS A 72 15.19 -7.99 -5.40
N SER A 73 14.21 -8.87 -5.57
CA SER A 73 13.82 -9.83 -4.53
C SER A 73 14.86 -10.94 -4.34
N ALA A 74 15.59 -11.33 -5.39
CA ALA A 74 16.60 -12.38 -5.35
C ALA A 74 17.86 -11.96 -4.57
N THR A 75 18.22 -10.67 -4.63
CA THR A 75 19.34 -10.12 -3.86
C THR A 75 19.00 -9.90 -2.38
N THR A 76 17.70 -9.84 -2.06
CA THR A 76 17.20 -9.60 -0.69
C THR A 76 16.84 -10.90 0.04
N ASN A 77 16.40 -11.94 -0.68
CA ASN A 77 16.03 -13.26 -0.13
C ASN A 77 17.06 -14.34 -0.46
N SER A 78 18.20 -14.30 0.22
CA SER A 78 18.98 -15.52 0.49
C SER A 78 18.63 -15.98 1.92
N LEU A 79 18.31 -17.27 2.05
CA LEU A 79 18.15 -18.07 3.28
C LEU A 79 16.75 -18.14 3.95
N SER A 80 16.06 -19.25 3.64
CA SER A 80 15.36 -20.19 4.54
C SER A 80 14.39 -19.70 5.63
N LEU A 81 13.14 -20.18 5.50
CA LEU A 81 12.16 -20.68 6.50
C LEU A 81 11.96 -19.88 7.80
N ASP A 82 10.78 -19.25 7.88
CA ASP A 82 9.95 -18.80 9.02
C ASP A 82 10.23 -17.46 9.76
N PRO A 83 11.43 -17.05 10.23
CA PRO A 83 11.64 -15.68 10.76
C PRO A 83 11.64 -14.59 9.68
N VAL A 84 11.78 -14.98 8.41
CA VAL A 84 11.84 -14.06 7.26
C VAL A 84 10.45 -13.53 6.92
N ASP A 85 9.40 -14.33 7.08
CA ASP A 85 8.06 -13.95 6.63
C ASP A 85 7.40 -12.94 7.55
N ASP A 86 7.59 -13.05 8.86
CA ASP A 86 7.08 -12.06 9.82
C ASP A 86 7.81 -10.72 9.66
N ARG A 87 9.13 -10.76 9.45
CA ARG A 87 9.91 -9.55 9.16
C ARG A 87 9.51 -8.93 7.82
N LEU A 88 9.32 -9.75 6.79
CA LEU A 88 8.88 -9.27 5.48
C LEU A 88 7.47 -8.71 5.55
N LEU A 89 6.58 -9.32 6.33
CA LEU A 89 5.23 -8.82 6.59
C LEU A 89 5.27 -7.47 7.32
N GLU A 90 6.16 -7.31 8.30
CA GLU A 90 6.39 -6.04 9.00
C GLU A 90 6.89 -4.96 8.02
N ASP A 91 7.88 -5.30 7.19
CA ASP A 91 8.43 -4.38 6.18
C ASP A 91 7.38 -3.99 5.13
N LEU A 92 6.54 -4.94 4.70
CA LEU A 92 5.41 -4.68 3.81
C LEU A 92 4.39 -3.75 4.45
N PHE A 93 4.00 -4.02 5.70
CA PHE A 93 3.08 -3.16 6.44
C PHE A 93 3.63 -1.73 6.55
N ARG A 94 4.90 -1.57 6.95
CA ARG A 94 5.57 -0.26 7.00
C ARG A 94 5.60 0.42 5.63
N GLY A 95 5.81 -0.36 4.56
CA GLY A 95 5.74 0.12 3.18
C GLY A 95 4.37 0.69 2.82
N VAL A 96 3.29 -0.02 3.13
CA VAL A 96 1.91 0.45 2.88
C VAL A 96 1.61 1.73 3.65
N ILE A 97 1.97 1.78 4.95
CA ILE A 97 1.81 2.98 5.77
C ILE A 97 2.55 4.16 5.14
N LYS A 98 3.80 3.95 4.71
CA LYS A 98 4.63 4.99 4.10
C LYS A 98 3.99 5.55 2.83
N ILE A 99 3.52 4.68 1.93
CA ILE A 99 2.92 5.10 0.66
C ILE A 99 1.64 5.92 0.91
N ARG A 100 0.74 5.42 1.77
CA ARG A 100 -0.50 6.13 2.12
C ARG A 100 -0.24 7.47 2.80
N ARG A 101 0.75 7.53 3.69
CA ARG A 101 1.14 8.77 4.37
C ARG A 101 1.66 9.81 3.39
N LEU A 102 2.47 9.41 2.41
CA LEU A 102 2.95 10.31 1.34
C LEU A 102 1.77 10.88 0.54
N GLY A 103 0.82 10.04 0.11
CA GLY A 103 -0.36 10.50 -0.63
C GLY A 103 -1.26 11.45 0.17
N LEU A 104 -1.44 11.19 1.47
CA LEU A 104 -2.19 12.09 2.36
C LEU A 104 -1.47 13.41 2.58
N ASP A 105 -0.15 13.39 2.78
CA ASP A 105 0.65 14.61 2.96
C ASP A 105 0.58 15.50 1.71
N GLU A 106 0.68 14.91 0.52
CA GLU A 106 0.50 15.63 -0.74
C GLU A 106 -0.91 16.23 -0.85
N SER A 107 -1.93 15.42 -0.60
CA SER A 107 -3.34 15.86 -0.68
C SER A 107 -3.66 16.99 0.31
N ILE A 108 -3.13 16.91 1.54
CA ILE A 108 -3.27 17.98 2.55
C ILE A 108 -2.61 19.26 2.07
N ASN A 109 -1.41 19.18 1.50
CA ASN A 109 -0.71 20.36 0.99
C ASN A 109 -1.47 21.01 -0.16
N GLN A 110 -1.96 20.23 -1.12
CA GLN A 110 -2.77 20.74 -2.23
C GLN A 110 -4.06 21.41 -1.73
N LEU A 111 -4.78 20.78 -0.79
CA LEU A 111 -6.00 21.33 -0.21
C LEU A 111 -5.76 22.64 0.55
N ARG A 112 -4.63 22.80 1.23
CA ARG A 112 -4.27 24.06 1.91
C ARG A 112 -4.10 25.20 0.92
N PHE A 113 -3.42 24.97 -0.21
CA PHE A 113 -3.30 25.99 -1.25
C PHE A 113 -4.68 26.38 -1.82
N LEU A 114 -5.55 25.41 -2.09
CA LEU A 114 -6.92 25.67 -2.58
C LEU A 114 -7.78 26.40 -1.53
N GLN A 115 -7.61 26.06 -0.25
CA GLN A 115 -8.29 26.72 0.86
C GLN A 115 -7.86 28.20 0.97
N GLU A 116 -6.56 28.48 0.92
CA GLU A 116 -6.03 29.84 1.00
C GLU A 116 -6.54 30.71 -0.15
N ASP A 117 -6.53 30.19 -1.38
CA ASP A 117 -7.05 30.90 -2.56
C ASP A 117 -8.57 31.17 -2.45
N ALA A 118 -9.34 30.14 -2.06
CA ALA A 118 -10.78 30.28 -1.85
C ALA A 118 -11.13 31.30 -0.76
N GLN A 119 -10.34 31.35 0.33
CA GLN A 119 -10.53 32.33 1.40
C GLN A 119 -10.26 33.77 0.93
N GLN A 120 -9.21 33.98 0.15
CA GLN A 120 -8.88 35.30 -0.40
C GLN A 120 -9.97 35.82 -1.35
N GLN A 121 -10.60 34.92 -2.10
CA GLN A 121 -11.67 35.25 -3.04
C GLN A 121 -13.07 35.32 -2.39
N GLY A 122 -13.20 34.96 -1.11
CA GLY A 122 -14.49 34.87 -0.42
C GLY A 122 -15.37 33.72 -0.93
N ASP A 123 -14.78 32.66 -1.51
CA ASP A 123 -15.49 31.48 -2.00
C ASP A 123 -15.93 30.60 -0.81
N LEU A 124 -17.21 30.20 -0.82
CA LEU A 124 -17.82 29.30 0.16
C LEU A 124 -17.14 27.90 0.19
N ARG A 125 -16.44 27.51 -0.88
CA ARG A 125 -15.68 26.24 -0.94
C ARG A 125 -14.57 26.14 0.10
N ALA A 126 -14.09 27.28 0.64
CA ALA A 126 -13.07 27.28 1.68
C ALA A 126 -13.45 26.42 2.90
N ALA A 127 -14.74 26.39 3.27
CA ALA A 127 -15.23 25.56 4.37
C ALA A 127 -15.13 24.07 4.05
N SER A 128 -15.48 23.66 2.82
CA SER A 128 -15.35 22.28 2.37
C SER A 128 -13.89 21.81 2.35
N TYR A 129 -12.96 22.65 1.89
CA TYR A 129 -11.54 22.29 1.91
C TYR A 129 -11.00 22.13 3.34
N LEU A 130 -11.44 22.96 4.28
CA LEU A 130 -11.07 22.84 5.70
C LEU A 130 -11.55 21.51 6.29
N GLU A 131 -12.78 21.10 6.00
CA GLU A 131 -13.33 19.80 6.43
C GLU A 131 -12.52 18.64 5.85
N MET A 132 -12.16 18.69 4.57
CA MET A 132 -11.32 17.68 3.91
C MET A 132 -9.93 17.59 4.54
N VAL A 133 -9.28 18.73 4.82
CA VAL A 133 -7.97 18.76 5.52
C VAL A 133 -8.08 18.12 6.90
N SER A 134 -9.12 18.44 7.67
CA SER A 134 -9.37 17.83 8.98
C SER A 134 -9.57 16.32 8.89
N HIS A 135 -10.31 15.85 7.87
CA HIS A 135 -10.50 14.43 7.61
C HIS A 135 -9.17 13.73 7.29
N TYR A 136 -8.37 14.27 6.38
CA TYR A 136 -7.08 13.67 6.01
C TYR A 136 -6.05 13.70 7.14
N GLN A 137 -6.05 14.73 7.98
CA GLN A 137 -5.22 14.76 9.19
C GLN A 137 -5.59 13.62 10.16
N ARG A 138 -6.90 13.34 10.34
CA ARG A 138 -7.34 12.21 11.15
C ARG A 138 -6.90 10.87 10.55
N SER A 139 -7.05 10.69 9.23
CA SER A 139 -6.57 9.48 8.54
C SER A 139 -5.05 9.31 8.68
N ARG A 140 -4.28 10.39 8.53
CA ARG A 140 -2.82 10.36 8.71
C ARG A 140 -2.45 9.97 10.14
N ASN A 141 -3.12 10.55 11.14
CA ASN A 141 -2.87 10.21 12.54
C ASN A 141 -3.16 8.73 12.82
N ALA A 142 -4.21 8.15 12.21
CA ALA A 142 -4.49 6.72 12.33
C ALA A 142 -3.35 5.85 11.78
N LEU A 143 -2.76 6.23 10.63
CA LEU A 143 -1.58 5.56 10.07
C LEU A 143 -0.36 5.67 11.00
N ASP A 144 -0.11 6.85 11.55
CA ASP A 144 1.01 7.08 12.48
C ASP A 144 0.85 6.22 13.75
N GLN A 145 -0.37 6.13 14.31
CA GLN A 145 -0.69 5.27 15.46
C GLN A 145 -0.51 3.78 15.14
N ALA A 146 -0.94 3.33 13.96
CA ALA A 146 -0.74 1.95 13.53
C ALA A 146 0.75 1.58 13.40
N SER A 147 1.58 2.50 12.89
CA SER A 147 3.03 2.31 12.81
C SER A 147 3.71 2.25 14.18
N LEU A 148 3.23 3.00 15.16
CA LEU A 148 3.77 2.99 16.53
C LEU A 148 3.47 1.66 17.23
N LYS A 149 2.21 1.20 17.19
CA LYS A 149 1.80 -0.09 17.78
C LYS A 149 2.61 -1.27 17.25
N LEU A 150 2.94 -1.27 15.96
CA LEU A 150 3.79 -2.30 15.35
C LEU A 150 5.22 -2.29 15.91
N THR A 151 5.75 -1.09 16.20
CA THR A 151 7.10 -0.92 16.74
C THR A 151 7.16 -1.33 18.21
N GLU A 152 6.10 -1.08 18.98
CA GLU A 152 5.97 -1.52 20.38
C GLU A 152 5.91 -3.04 20.51
N ARG A 153 5.15 -3.74 19.65
CA ARG A 153 5.08 -5.21 19.60
C ARG A 153 6.43 -5.90 19.37
N ARG A 154 7.46 -5.18 18.90
CA ARG A 154 8.80 -5.71 18.66
C ARG A 154 9.69 -5.67 19.90
N GLN A 155 9.33 -4.89 20.92
CA GLN A 155 10.11 -4.69 22.14
C GLN A 155 9.68 -5.60 23.30
N GLU A 156 8.53 -6.28 23.17
CA GLU A 156 8.00 -7.30 24.09
C GLU A 156 8.49 -8.70 23.71
#